data_AF-A0A1Y2NUN0-F1
#
_entry.id   AF-A0A1Y2NUN0-F1
#
_cell.length_a   1.000
_cell.length_b   1.000
_cell.length_c   1.000
_cell.angle_alpha   90.00
_cell.angle_beta   90.00
_cell.angle_gamma   90.00
#
_symmetry.space_group_name_H-M   'P 1'
#
loop_
_entity.id
_entity.type
_entity.pdbx_description
1 polymer ?
#
loop_
_entity_poly.entity_id
_entity_poly.type
_entity_poly.pdbx_seq_one_letter_code
_entity_poly.pdbx_strand_id
1 'polypeptide(L)'
;MHKLRYNAQIEAVWDSLADQARHELDEALHKVCLDPYNTTEAHPTDGPVKRILTLQHTAVTLLVIGPPIERVYIRTLDALHS
;
A
#
# COMPACT_ATOMS: atom_id res chain seq x y z
N MET A 1 -14.32 5.11 -3.13
CA MET A 1 -13.20 5.11 -2.15
C MET A 1 -12.99 3.69 -1.72
N HIS A 2 -11.77 3.18 -1.92
CA HIS A 2 -11.42 1.80 -1.66
C HIS A 2 -11.26 1.56 -0.16
N LYS A 3 -11.75 0.42 0.32
CA LYS A 3 -11.50 -0.02 1.70
C LYS A 3 -10.13 -0.69 1.79
N LEU A 4 -9.26 -0.15 2.64
CA LEU A 4 -7.97 -0.76 2.94
C LEU A 4 -8.16 -2.09 3.70
N ARG A 5 -7.37 -3.09 3.33
CA ARG A 5 -7.33 -4.40 3.96
C ARG A 5 -5.88 -4.87 4.10
N TYR A 6 -5.56 -5.45 5.24
CA TYR A 6 -4.25 -6.02 5.52
C TYR A 6 -4.40 -7.11 6.58
N ASN A 7 -3.38 -7.93 6.77
CA ASN A 7 -3.36 -8.98 7.79
C ASN A 7 -2.51 -8.55 9.00
N ALA A 8 -2.52 -9.35 10.06
CA ALA A 8 -1.76 -9.09 11.28
C ALA A 8 -0.25 -8.96 11.07
N GLN A 9 0.31 -9.59 10.03
CA GLN A 9 1.74 -9.46 9.71
C GLN A 9 2.07 -8.04 9.21
N ILE A 10 1.24 -7.50 8.33
CA ILE A 10 1.39 -6.11 7.86
C ILE A 10 1.23 -5.13 9.03
N GLU A 11 0.25 -5.37 9.90
CA GLU A 11 0.02 -4.56 11.10
C GLU A 11 1.26 -4.53 12.00
N ALA A 12 1.86 -5.69 12.27
CA ALA A 12 3.08 -5.78 13.07
C ALA A 12 4.26 -5.01 12.46
N VAL A 13 4.44 -5.06 11.13
CA VAL A 13 5.49 -4.27 10.46
C VAL A 13 5.17 -2.78 10.58
N TRP A 14 3.93 -2.37 10.31
CA TRP A 14 3.49 -0.99 10.40
C TRP A 14 3.72 -0.40 11.79
N ASP A 15 3.37 -1.14 12.85
CA ASP A 15 3.58 -0.70 14.23
C ASP A 15 5.06 -0.66 14.63
N SER A 16 5.93 -1.36 13.92
CA SER A 16 7.38 -1.31 14.13
C SER A 16 8.09 -0.16 13.39
N LEU A 17 7.38 0.56 12.51
CA LEU A 17 7.95 1.69 11.77
C LEU A 17 8.29 2.85 12.71
N ALA A 18 9.39 3.54 12.41
CA ALA A 18 9.68 4.83 13.03
C ALA A 18 8.60 5.86 12.68
N ASP A 19 8.34 6.82 13.57
CA ASP A 19 7.25 7.79 13.44
C ASP A 19 7.20 8.48 12.07
N GLN A 20 8.38 8.86 11.54
CA GLN A 20 8.47 9.50 10.23
C GLN A 20 8.01 8.58 9.09
N ALA A 21 8.43 7.32 9.11
CA ALA A 21 8.06 6.32 8.09
C ALA A 21 6.57 5.95 8.21
N ARG A 22 6.05 5.86 9.44
CA ARG A 22 4.62 5.64 9.71
C ARG A 22 3.77 6.77 9.14
N HIS A 23 4.14 8.02 9.43
CA HIS A 23 3.41 9.19 8.94
C HIS A 23 3.40 9.27 7.41
N GLU A 24 4.55 9.06 6.78
CA GLU A 24 4.67 9.01 5.31
C GLU A 24 3.76 7.93 4.71
N LEU A 25 3.77 6.73 5.30
CA LEU A 25 2.93 5.61 4.86
C LEU A 25 1.44 5.90 5.01
N ASP A 26 1.01 6.45 6.15
CA ASP A 26 -0.39 6.79 6.44
C ASP A 26 -0.95 7.77 5.40
N GLU A 27 -0.20 8.85 5.10
CA GLU A 27 -0.60 9.84 4.10
C GLU A 27 -0.68 9.24 2.69
N ALA A 28 0.29 8.40 2.33
CA ALA A 28 0.31 7.76 1.02
C ALA A 28 -0.85 6.77 0.87
N LEU A 29 -1.12 5.94 1.88
CA LEU A 29 -2.23 4.98 1.86
C LEU A 29 -3.60 5.66 1.82
N HIS A 30 -3.74 6.85 2.43
CA HIS A 30 -4.95 7.66 2.28
C HIS A 30 -5.19 8.02 0.81
N LYS A 31 -4.16 8.52 0.12
CA LYS A 31 -4.22 8.84 -1.33
C LYS A 31 -4.52 7.61 -2.19
N VAL A 32 -3.92 6.47 -1.87
CA VAL A 32 -4.19 5.18 -2.53
C VAL A 32 -5.65 4.75 -2.38
N CYS A 33 -6.26 4.95 -1.20
CA CYS A 33 -7.67 4.59 -1.01
C CYS A 33 -8.61 5.48 -1.83
N LEU A 34 -8.23 6.72 -2.12
CA LEU A 34 -8.98 7.63 -2.98
C LEU A 34 -8.86 7.24 -4.45
N ASP A 35 -7.63 7.07 -4.93
CA ASP A 35 -7.36 6.69 -6.33
C ASP A 35 -6.09 5.82 -6.41
N PRO A 36 -6.23 4.49 -6.33
CA PRO A 36 -5.09 3.59 -6.32
C PRO A 36 -4.40 3.53 -7.68
N TYR A 37 -5.07 3.92 -8.78
CA TYR A 37 -4.49 3.78 -10.10
C TYR A 37 -3.56 4.94 -10.47
N ASN A 38 -3.85 6.15 -9.98
CA ASN A 38 -3.00 7.32 -10.22
C ASN A 38 -1.90 7.52 -9.17
N THR A 39 -1.99 6.85 -8.02
CA THR A 39 -1.06 7.04 -6.89
C THR A 39 -0.04 5.91 -6.73
N THR A 40 -0.07 4.93 -7.63
CA THR A 40 0.79 3.75 -7.59
C THR A 40 1.29 3.40 -9.00
N GLU A 41 2.28 2.52 -9.07
CA GLU A 41 2.78 1.94 -10.31
C GLU A 41 2.20 0.54 -10.53
N ALA A 42 1.99 0.14 -11.79
CA ALA A 42 1.53 -1.21 -12.10
C ALA A 42 2.68 -2.20 -11.93
N HIS A 43 2.41 -3.36 -11.31
CA HIS A 43 3.42 -4.41 -11.24
C HIS A 43 3.66 -4.99 -12.64
N PRO A 44 4.91 -5.13 -13.10
CA PRO A 44 5.23 -5.42 -14.51
C PRO A 44 4.72 -6.78 -15.01
N THR A 45 4.55 -7.76 -14.11
CA THR A 45 4.21 -9.15 -14.48
C THR A 45 2.76 -9.56 -14.24
N ASP A 46 2.04 -8.84 -13.36
CA ASP A 46 0.80 -9.37 -12.75
C ASP A 46 -0.45 -8.56 -13.14
N GLY A 47 -0.36 -7.75 -14.19
CA GLY A 47 -1.46 -6.94 -14.71
C GLY A 47 -1.81 -5.72 -13.84
N PRO A 48 -2.85 -4.94 -14.22
CA PRO A 48 -3.13 -3.60 -13.66
C PRO A 48 -3.65 -3.59 -12.22
N VAL A 49 -4.00 -4.76 -11.68
CA VAL A 49 -4.58 -4.94 -10.35
C VAL A 49 -3.52 -5.07 -9.26
N LYS A 50 -2.35 -5.62 -9.57
CA LYS A 50 -1.22 -5.59 -8.64
C LYS A 50 -0.47 -4.28 -8.83
N ARG A 51 -0.30 -3.54 -7.74
CA ARG A 51 0.28 -2.21 -7.73
C ARG A 51 1.44 -2.13 -6.76
N ILE A 52 2.36 -1.22 -7.01
CA ILE A 52 3.52 -0.96 -6.16
C ILE A 52 3.46 0.49 -5.72
N LEU A 53 3.63 0.71 -4.41
CA LEU A 53 3.84 2.01 -3.81
C LEU A 53 5.23 1.99 -3.18
N THR A 54 6.13 2.79 -3.73
CA THR A 54 7.49 2.97 -3.20
C THR A 54 7.57 4.37 -2.60
N LEU A 55 7.94 4.42 -1.33
CA LEU A 55 8.13 5.62 -0.54
C LEU A 55 9.60 5.72 -0.13
N GLN A 56 9.96 6.79 0.57
CA GLN A 56 11.34 6.97 1.02
C GLN A 56 11.76 5.88 2.00
N HIS A 57 10.86 5.50 2.92
CA HIS A 57 11.19 4.55 4.00
C HIS A 57 10.47 3.21 3.90
N THR A 58 9.54 3.04 2.95
CA THR A 58 8.77 1.81 2.82
C THR A 58 8.53 1.43 1.36
N ALA A 59 8.45 0.13 1.10
CA ALA A 59 7.96 -0.42 -0.15
C ALA A 59 6.72 -1.27 0.13
N VAL A 60 5.66 -1.06 -0.66
CA VAL A 60 4.37 -1.70 -0.43
C VAL A 60 3.87 -2.32 -1.71
N THR A 61 3.58 -3.62 -1.66
CA THR A 61 2.84 -4.30 -2.73
C THR A 61 1.36 -4.28 -2.41
N LEU A 62 0.56 -3.83 -3.36
CA LEU A 62 -0.88 -3.65 -3.24
C LEU A 62 -1.63 -4.55 -4.24
N LEU A 63 -2.82 -5.01 -3.87
CA LEU A 63 -3.78 -5.61 -4.79
C LEU A 63 -5.07 -4.79 -4.76
N VAL A 64 -5.39 -4.18 -5.89
CA VAL A 64 -6.61 -3.40 -6.10
C VAL A 64 -7.72 -4.31 -6.62
N ILE A 65 -8.90 -4.24 -6.01
CA ILE A 65 -10.11 -4.92 -6.49
C ILE A 65 -11.13 -3.84 -6.86
N GLY A 66 -11.61 -3.91 -8.11
CA GLY A 66 -12.61 -3.00 -8.67
C GLY A 66 -14.07 -3.44 -8.43
N PRO A 67 -15.03 -2.79 -9.10
CA PRO A 67 -16.46 -2.98 -8.88
C PRO A 67 -16.93 -4.45 -8.90
N PRO A 68 -17.96 -4.82 -8.09
CA PRO A 68 -18.81 -3.92 -7.30
C PRO A 68 -18.25 -3.55 -5.92
N ILE A 69 -17.10 -4.10 -5.51
CA ILE A 69 -16.52 -3.86 -4.18
C ILE A 69 -15.10 -3.29 -4.32
N GLU A 70 -14.98 -1.99 -4.09
CA GLU A 70 -13.69 -1.28 -4.12
C GLU A 70 -12.85 -1.61 -2.89
N ARG A 71 -11.73 -2.32 -3.08
CA ARG A 71 -10.76 -2.64 -2.01
C ARG A 71 -9.34 -2.48 -2.48
N VAL A 72 -8.46 -2.15 -1.52
CA VAL A 72 -7.01 -2.21 -1.69
C VAL A 72 -6.48 -3.11 -0.59
N TYR A 73 -5.76 -4.16 -0.98
CA TYR A 73 -5.11 -5.09 -0.05
C TYR A 73 -3.62 -4.80 -0.01
N ILE A 74 -3.07 -4.59 1.18
CA ILE A 74 -1.62 -4.62 1.37
C ILE A 74 -1.19 -6.09 1.40
N ARG A 75 -0.32 -6.46 0.45
CA ARG A 75 0.21 -7.82 0.30
C ARG A 75 1.57 -7.94 0.96
N THR A 76 2.41 -6.92 0.83
CA THR A 76 3.70 -6.81 1.51
C THR A 76 3.87 -5.36 1.96
N LEU A 77 4.58 -5.20 3.08
CA LEU A 77 5.06 -3.92 3.60
C LEU A 77 6.46 -4.19 4.10
N ASP A 78 7.43 -3.53 3.48
CA ASP A 78 8.84 -3.68 3.80
C ASP A 78 9.39 -2.33 4.24
N ALA A 79 10.05 -2.29 5.40
CA ALA A 79 10.79 -1.11 5.83
C ALA A 79 12.13 -1.04 5.09
N LEU A 80 12.39 0.08 4.44
CA LEU A 80 13.66 0.34 3.76
C LEU A 80 14.61 0.94 4.80
N HIS A 81 15.71 0.24 5.07
CA HIS A 81 16.80 0.81 5.86
C HIS A 81 17.50 1.88 5.03
N SER A 82 17.42 3.14 5.47
CA SER A 82 18.30 4.21 5.03
C SER A 82 19.65 4.16 5.73
#